data_AF-A0A7Y0L6Y7-F1
#
_entry.id   AF-A0A7Y0L6Y7-F1
#
_cell.length_a   1.000
_cell.length_b   1.000
_cell.length_c   1.000
_cell.angle_alpha   90.00
_cell.angle_beta   90.00
_cell.angle_gamma   90.00
#
_symmetry.space_group_name_H-M   'P 1'
#
loop_
_entity.id
_entity.type
_entity.pdbx_description
1 polymer ?
#
loop_
_entity_poly.entity_id
_entity_poly.type
_entity_poly.pdbx_seq_one_letter_code
_entity_poly.pdbx_strand_id
1 'polypeptide(L)'
;MSDALTCTTVTLTHPYTQSENVKAIQMALKSHGYDIGPIDGIFGPVTASGVEAFKMYEGIKPVNPTVDLPIYYKLGVRCVSTRELTEQLDYNNPLLQKLETAWVDGKKYWAYGPNIPLPIDPKRTKVAQEYVIVYHVSRRHHWATFVPLQLNIYDSIPGDPKYSPIWHLNWVVVPHSYVPNTLKSVHDVKRSPYKVIPSDVYVN
;
A
#
# COMPACT_ATOMS: atom_id res chain seq x y z
N MET A 1 -11.93 19.45 -12.65
CA MET A 1 -11.01 18.30 -12.59
C MET A 1 -9.95 18.69 -11.57
N SER A 2 -9.87 18.00 -10.44
CA SER A 2 -8.86 18.32 -9.41
C SER A 2 -7.60 17.57 -9.75
N ASP A 3 -6.51 18.29 -10.01
CA ASP A 3 -5.20 17.71 -10.23
C ASP A 3 -4.78 16.89 -9.00
N ALA A 4 -4.21 15.71 -9.22
CA ALA A 4 -3.76 14.85 -8.13
C ALA A 4 -2.53 15.46 -7.44
N LEU A 5 -2.49 15.41 -6.10
CA LEU A 5 -1.41 16.00 -5.31
C LEU A 5 -0.17 15.11 -5.28
N THR A 6 1.01 15.69 -5.48
CA THR A 6 2.28 15.01 -5.20
C THR A 6 2.57 15.07 -3.70
N CYS A 7 2.07 14.08 -2.97
CA CYS A 7 2.18 14.07 -1.52
C CYS A 7 3.61 13.83 -1.04
N THR A 8 4.05 14.70 -0.14
CA THR A 8 5.32 14.61 0.57
C THR A 8 5.05 14.38 2.06
N THR A 9 6.02 13.80 2.76
CA THR A 9 5.94 13.66 4.21
C THR A 9 5.89 15.05 4.86
N VAL A 10 4.85 15.30 5.65
CA VAL A 10 4.67 16.54 6.40
C VAL A 10 4.76 16.23 7.89
N THR A 11 5.47 17.05 8.65
CA THR A 11 5.56 16.96 10.11
C THR A 11 5.62 18.37 10.70
N LEU A 12 5.40 18.49 12.01
CA LEU A 12 5.57 19.74 12.73
C LEU A 12 7.06 20.15 12.74
N THR A 13 7.35 21.34 12.21
CA THR A 13 8.71 21.91 12.08
C THR A 13 8.74 23.37 12.55
N HIS A 14 9.93 23.94 12.75
CA HIS A 14 10.12 25.38 12.96
C HIS A 14 11.12 25.92 11.92
N PRO A 15 10.72 26.84 11.02
CA PRO A 15 9.36 27.38 10.84
C PRO A 15 8.35 26.30 10.40
N TYR A 16 7.05 26.58 10.59
CA TYR A 16 5.99 25.64 10.23
C TYR A 16 5.97 25.40 8.72
N THR A 17 5.73 24.14 8.33
CA THR A 17 5.62 23.76 6.93
C THR A 17 4.36 24.39 6.33
N GLN A 18 4.51 25.08 5.19
CA GLN A 18 3.39 25.63 4.45
C GLN A 18 3.32 25.01 3.05
N SER A 19 2.20 24.38 2.69
CA SER A 19 2.04 23.76 1.37
C SER A 19 0.59 23.38 1.04
N GLU A 20 0.32 23.07 -0.23
CA GLU A 20 -0.96 22.50 -0.67
C GLU A 20 -1.23 21.12 -0.05
N ASN A 21 -0.17 20.34 0.23
CA ASN A 21 -0.26 19.08 0.99
C ASN A 21 -0.88 19.31 2.37
N VAL A 22 -0.50 20.39 3.06
CA VAL A 22 -1.08 20.75 4.36
C VAL A 22 -2.54 21.15 4.24
N LYS A 23 -2.92 21.92 3.21
CA LYS A 23 -4.32 22.26 2.98
C LYS A 23 -5.17 21.00 2.77
N ALA A 24 -4.66 20.04 2.00
CA ALA A 24 -5.34 18.76 1.79
C ALA A 24 -5.50 17.97 3.09
N ILE A 25 -4.47 17.93 3.95
CA ILE A 25 -4.53 17.33 5.28
C ILE A 25 -5.59 18.01 6.15
N GLN A 26 -5.58 19.34 6.22
CA GLN A 26 -6.52 20.13 7.01
C GLN A 26 -7.96 19.94 6.53
N MET A 27 -8.20 19.93 5.21
CA MET A 27 -9.51 19.62 4.62
C MET A 27 -9.97 18.21 5.01
N ALA A 28 -9.09 17.22 4.87
CA ALA A 28 -9.43 15.84 5.19
C ALA A 28 -9.74 15.67 6.69
N LEU A 29 -8.87 16.16 7.59
CA LEU A 29 -9.10 16.12 9.03
C LEU A 29 -10.43 16.79 9.42
N LYS A 30 -10.72 17.96 8.84
CA LYS A 30 -12.00 18.65 9.08
C LYS A 30 -13.19 17.82 8.60
N SER A 31 -13.07 17.13 7.45
CA SER A 31 -14.12 16.23 6.95
C SER A 31 -14.34 14.99 7.84
N HIS A 32 -13.30 14.55 8.55
CA HIS A 32 -13.37 13.50 9.58
C HIS A 32 -13.85 14.03 10.94
N GLY A 33 -14.17 15.32 11.07
CA GLY A 33 -14.72 15.92 12.29
C GLY A 33 -13.70 16.46 13.29
N TYR A 34 -12.42 16.54 12.94
CA TYR A 34 -11.39 17.13 13.80
C TYR A 34 -11.38 18.65 13.68
N ASP A 35 -11.33 19.35 14.82
CA ASP A 35 -11.13 20.81 14.85
C ASP A 35 -9.64 21.14 14.69
N ILE A 36 -9.25 21.50 13.47
CA ILE A 36 -7.87 21.82 13.11
C ILE A 36 -7.64 23.32 12.89
N GLY A 37 -8.63 24.16 13.22
CA GLY A 37 -8.61 25.59 12.91
C GLY A 37 -8.94 25.91 11.43
N PRO A 38 -8.41 27.01 10.87
CA PRO A 38 -8.61 27.36 9.47
C PRO A 38 -7.82 26.43 8.53
N ILE A 39 -8.32 26.29 7.29
CA ILE A 39 -7.57 25.65 6.21
C ILE A 39 -6.67 26.72 5.58
N ASP A 40 -5.54 26.99 6.22
CA ASP A 40 -4.57 28.02 5.83
C ASP A 40 -3.32 27.44 5.14
N GLY A 41 -3.18 26.11 5.14
CA GLY A 41 -2.04 25.41 4.59
C GLY A 41 -0.80 25.45 5.47
N ILE A 42 -0.90 25.83 6.75
CA ILE A 42 0.21 25.89 7.70
C ILE A 42 0.12 24.72 8.70
N PHE A 43 1.14 23.87 8.73
CA PHE A 43 1.18 22.71 9.62
C PHE A 43 1.65 23.13 11.00
N GLY A 44 0.77 23.81 11.75
CA GLY A 44 1.02 24.27 13.11
C GLY A 44 0.58 23.26 14.19
N PRO A 45 0.71 23.63 15.48
CA PRO A 45 0.39 22.75 16.62
C PRO A 45 -1.06 22.23 16.64
N VAL A 46 -2.02 23.02 16.15
CA VAL A 46 -3.44 22.63 16.11
C VAL A 46 -3.66 21.53 15.05
N THR A 47 -3.13 21.72 13.84
CA THR A 47 -3.18 20.68 12.79
C THR A 47 -2.41 19.43 13.23
N ALA A 48 -1.26 19.59 13.88
CA ALA A 48 -0.47 18.48 14.44
C ALA A 48 -1.28 17.65 15.46
N SER A 49 -1.99 18.32 16.37
CA SER A 49 -2.86 17.67 17.35
C SER A 49 -4.00 16.89 16.68
N GLY A 50 -4.59 17.44 15.62
CA GLY A 50 -5.61 16.75 14.82
C GLY A 50 -5.07 15.50 14.13
N VAL A 51 -3.84 15.55 13.58
CA VAL A 51 -3.16 14.38 13.00
C VAL A 51 -2.90 13.31 14.05
N GLU A 52 -2.44 13.67 15.25
CA GLU A 52 -2.20 12.72 16.32
C GLU A 52 -3.49 12.05 16.79
N ALA A 53 -4.56 12.82 16.96
CA ALA A 53 -5.88 12.29 17.31
C ALA A 53 -6.40 11.32 16.23
N PHE A 54 -6.27 11.69 14.95
CA PHE A 54 -6.60 10.81 13.83
C PHE A 54 -5.80 9.51 13.85
N LYS A 55 -4.48 9.60 14.07
CA LYS A 55 -3.60 8.42 14.16
C LYS A 55 -4.00 7.52 15.32
N MET A 56 -4.31 8.09 16.49
CA MET A 56 -4.80 7.32 17.63
C MET A 56 -6.13 6.61 17.34
N TYR A 57 -7.08 7.29 16.68
CA TYR A 57 -8.35 6.69 16.26
C TYR A 57 -8.13 5.52 15.28
N GLU A 58 -7.17 5.65 14.36
CA GLU A 58 -6.76 4.59 13.43
C GLU A 58 -5.92 3.47 14.06
N GLY A 59 -5.70 3.49 15.39
CA GLY A 59 -4.89 2.49 16.11
C GLY A 59 -3.37 2.62 15.88
N ILE A 60 -2.92 3.78 15.37
CA ILE A 60 -1.52 4.08 15.07
C ILE A 60 -0.94 4.88 16.24
N LYS A 61 0.04 4.32 16.94
CA LYS A 61 0.73 5.04 18.02
C LYS A 61 1.46 6.26 17.44
N PRO A 62 1.13 7.50 17.85
CA PRO A 62 1.82 8.68 17.35
C PRO A 62 3.20 8.74 17.99
N VAL A 63 4.24 8.53 17.18
CA VAL A 63 5.63 8.82 17.57
C VAL A 63 5.94 10.31 17.33
N ASN A 64 5.18 10.94 16.42
CA ASN A 64 5.20 12.36 16.07
C ASN A 64 3.94 12.71 15.22
N PRO A 65 3.63 14.01 15.04
CA PRO A 65 2.55 14.46 14.17
C PRO A 65 2.97 14.43 12.69
N THR A 66 3.49 13.29 12.23
CA THR A 66 3.86 13.07 10.82
C THR A 66 2.69 12.53 10.02
N VAL A 67 2.49 13.10 8.84
CA VAL A 67 1.65 12.61 7.75
C VAL A 67 2.54 12.17 6.59
N ASP A 68 2.71 10.86 6.43
CA ASP A 68 3.32 10.22 5.28
C ASP A 68 2.25 9.59 4.37
N LEU A 69 2.65 8.98 3.26
CA LEU A 69 1.73 8.44 2.26
C LEU A 69 0.66 7.47 2.84
N PRO A 70 0.99 6.53 3.76
CA PRO A 70 -0.03 5.74 4.47
C PRO A 70 -1.08 6.57 5.20
N ILE A 71 -0.68 7.66 5.87
CA ILE A 71 -1.63 8.54 6.57
C ILE A 71 -2.46 9.34 5.58
N TYR A 72 -1.89 9.87 4.48
CA TYR A 72 -2.68 10.52 3.43
C TYR A 72 -3.77 9.59 2.87
N TYR A 73 -3.42 8.33 2.63
CA TYR A 73 -4.39 7.33 2.15
C TYR A 73 -5.53 7.13 3.16
N LYS A 74 -5.20 6.97 4.44
CA LYS A 74 -6.20 6.83 5.51
C LYS A 74 -7.08 8.07 5.66
N LEU A 75 -6.52 9.25 5.46
CA LEU A 75 -7.25 10.52 5.42
C LEU A 75 -8.18 10.64 4.19
N GLY A 76 -8.02 9.78 3.18
CA GLY A 76 -8.77 9.85 1.92
C GLY A 76 -8.21 10.88 0.93
N VAL A 77 -6.99 11.38 1.17
CA VAL A 77 -6.30 12.30 0.26
C VAL A 77 -5.72 11.51 -0.91
N ARG A 78 -6.10 11.85 -2.14
CA ARG A 78 -5.54 11.24 -3.34
C ARG A 78 -4.16 11.82 -3.63
N CYS A 79 -3.15 10.98 -3.45
CA CYS A 79 -1.76 11.27 -3.76
C CYS A 79 -1.34 10.58 -5.05
N VAL A 80 -0.63 11.29 -5.92
CA VAL A 80 0.23 10.69 -6.95
C VAL A 80 1.65 10.67 -6.43
N SER A 81 2.33 9.54 -6.56
CA SER A 81 3.76 9.50 -6.26
C SER A 81 4.56 10.12 -7.41
N THR A 82 5.65 10.84 -7.12
CA THR A 82 6.61 11.27 -8.16
C THR A 82 7.17 10.09 -8.96
N ARG A 83 7.15 8.88 -8.40
CA ARG A 83 7.56 7.63 -9.06
C ARG A 83 6.53 7.11 -10.08
N GLU A 84 5.23 7.26 -9.81
CA GLU A 84 4.17 6.91 -10.78
C GLU A 84 4.25 7.77 -12.04
N LEU A 85 4.75 9.01 -11.93
CA LEU A 85 4.97 9.88 -13.10
C LEU A 85 6.15 9.44 -13.99
N THR A 86 7.09 8.64 -13.48
CA THR A 86 8.28 8.16 -14.24
C THR A 86 8.17 6.71 -14.71
N GLU A 87 7.24 5.94 -14.17
CA GLU A 87 7.02 4.52 -14.46
C GLU A 87 5.82 4.30 -15.42
N GLN A 88 5.58 5.26 -16.33
CA GLN A 88 4.53 5.11 -17.33
C GLN A 88 4.97 4.06 -18.37
N LEU A 89 4.32 2.89 -18.39
CA LEU A 89 4.54 1.93 -19.46
C LEU A 89 4.04 2.51 -20.78
N ASP A 90 4.93 2.56 -21.76
CA ASP A 90 4.56 2.70 -23.16
C ASP A 90 4.36 1.29 -23.75
N TYR A 91 3.10 0.88 -23.89
CA TYR A 91 2.73 -0.41 -24.47
C TYR A 91 1.35 -0.33 -25.11
N ASN A 92 1.11 -1.20 -26.09
CA ASN A 92 -0.19 -1.33 -26.72
C ASN A 92 -1.13 -2.17 -25.84
N ASN A 93 -2.16 -1.54 -25.28
CA ASN A 93 -3.22 -2.20 -24.52
C ASN A 93 -4.59 -1.98 -25.18
N PRO A 94 -4.85 -2.60 -26.35
CA PRO A 94 -6.09 -2.38 -27.08
C PRO A 94 -7.32 -2.88 -26.31
N LEU A 95 -7.11 -3.79 -25.35
CA LEU A 95 -8.15 -4.40 -24.53
C LEU A 95 -8.38 -3.67 -23.20
N LEU A 96 -7.65 -2.57 -22.94
CA LEU A 96 -7.73 -1.79 -21.70
C LEU A 96 -7.63 -2.66 -20.43
N GLN A 97 -6.81 -3.71 -20.50
CA GLN A 97 -6.58 -4.61 -19.38
C GLN A 97 -5.98 -3.82 -18.22
N LYS A 98 -6.47 -4.08 -17.01
CA LYS A 98 -5.96 -3.43 -15.81
C LYS A 98 -4.60 -4.03 -15.48
N LEU A 99 -3.57 -3.19 -15.45
CA LEU A 99 -2.27 -3.60 -14.94
C LEU A 99 -2.17 -3.35 -13.44
N GLU A 100 -1.42 -4.22 -12.80
CA GLU A 100 -0.92 -4.05 -11.46
C GLU A 100 0.60 -4.11 -11.46
N THR A 101 1.20 -3.70 -10.33
CA THR A 101 2.65 -3.75 -10.13
C THR A 101 2.98 -4.64 -8.96
N ALA A 102 4.02 -5.45 -9.12
CA ALA A 102 4.52 -6.38 -8.12
C ALA A 102 6.04 -6.28 -8.00
N TRP A 103 6.57 -6.66 -6.85
CA TRP A 103 8.01 -6.84 -6.64
C TRP A 103 8.43 -8.26 -7.00
N VAL A 104 9.56 -8.38 -7.72
CA VAL A 104 10.28 -9.64 -7.92
C VAL A 104 11.76 -9.35 -7.72
N ASP A 105 12.36 -9.96 -6.69
CA ASP A 105 13.78 -9.81 -6.36
C ASP A 105 14.29 -8.35 -6.37
N GLY A 106 13.52 -7.45 -5.74
CA GLY A 106 13.86 -6.03 -5.60
C GLY A 106 13.57 -5.17 -6.83
N LYS A 107 13.10 -5.76 -7.93
CA LYS A 107 12.69 -5.05 -9.15
C LYS A 107 11.17 -5.03 -9.26
N LYS A 108 10.63 -3.96 -9.84
CA LYS A 108 9.20 -3.89 -10.14
C LYS A 108 8.90 -4.54 -11.48
N TYR A 109 7.81 -5.28 -11.52
CA TYR A 109 7.23 -5.86 -12.72
C TYR A 109 5.76 -5.48 -12.81
N TRP A 110 5.26 -5.40 -14.04
CA TRP A 110 3.85 -5.21 -14.32
C TRP A 110 3.23 -6.55 -14.67
N ALA A 111 2.04 -6.77 -14.14
CA ALA A 111 1.25 -7.96 -14.38
C ALA A 111 -0.18 -7.57 -14.73
N TYR A 112 -0.88 -8.47 -15.41
CA TYR A 112 -2.30 -8.30 -15.66
C TYR A 112 -3.10 -8.66 -14.40
N GLY A 113 -4.06 -7.80 -14.05
CA GLY A 113 -5.09 -8.08 -13.07
C GLY A 113 -6.50 -7.87 -13.66
N PRO A 114 -7.58 -8.06 -12.88
CA PRO A 114 -7.58 -8.52 -11.48
C PRO A 114 -7.31 -10.03 -11.35
N ASN A 115 -6.68 -10.40 -10.24
CA ASN A 115 -6.41 -11.79 -9.87
C ASN A 115 -7.71 -12.44 -9.35
N ILE A 116 -8.34 -13.29 -10.16
CA ILE A 116 -9.64 -13.91 -9.88
C ILE A 116 -9.41 -15.28 -9.23
N PRO A 117 -10.10 -15.61 -8.11
CA PRO A 117 -9.99 -16.94 -7.51
C PRO A 117 -10.35 -18.08 -8.48
N LEU A 118 -9.50 -19.10 -8.51
CA LEU A 118 -9.63 -20.28 -9.35
C LEU A 118 -9.80 -21.55 -8.50
N PRO A 119 -10.82 -22.40 -8.77
CA PRO A 119 -10.92 -23.72 -8.17
C PRO A 119 -9.97 -24.68 -8.88
N ILE A 120 -8.78 -24.90 -8.31
CA ILE A 120 -7.79 -25.84 -8.83
C ILE A 120 -7.45 -26.93 -7.82
N ASP A 121 -6.90 -28.05 -8.32
CA ASP A 121 -6.22 -29.04 -7.48
C ASP A 121 -4.70 -28.75 -7.47
N PRO A 122 -4.15 -28.24 -6.36
CA PRO A 122 -2.74 -27.87 -6.29
C PRO A 122 -1.79 -29.08 -6.39
N LYS A 123 -2.28 -30.32 -6.23
CA LYS A 123 -1.46 -31.52 -6.45
C LYS A 123 -1.27 -31.84 -7.93
N ARG A 124 -2.15 -31.31 -8.79
CA ARG A 124 -2.16 -31.58 -10.23
C ARG A 124 -1.81 -30.35 -11.07
N THR A 125 -1.85 -29.17 -10.46
CA THR A 125 -1.61 -27.89 -11.14
C THR A 125 -0.36 -27.23 -10.57
N LYS A 126 0.58 -26.91 -11.46
CA LYS A 126 1.75 -26.12 -11.10
C LYS A 126 1.32 -24.69 -10.75
N VAL A 127 1.78 -24.20 -9.61
CA VAL A 127 1.51 -22.84 -9.13
C VAL A 127 2.79 -22.10 -8.84
N ALA A 128 2.78 -20.80 -9.09
CA ALA A 128 3.77 -19.84 -8.62
C ALA A 128 3.29 -19.24 -7.30
N GLN A 129 4.14 -18.49 -6.59
CA GLN A 129 3.83 -17.98 -5.26
C GLN A 129 3.68 -16.46 -5.29
N GLU A 130 2.55 -15.99 -4.80
CA GLU A 130 2.29 -14.57 -4.55
C GLU A 130 2.24 -14.33 -3.05
N TYR A 131 2.95 -13.30 -2.58
CA TYR A 131 2.96 -12.89 -1.18
C TYR A 131 2.28 -11.53 -1.05
N VAL A 132 1.21 -11.51 -0.27
CA VAL A 132 0.39 -10.32 -0.02
C VAL A 132 0.58 -9.87 1.41
N ILE A 133 1.06 -8.64 1.58
CA ILE A 133 1.45 -8.11 2.89
C ILE A 133 0.24 -7.39 3.49
N VAL A 134 -0.14 -7.81 4.70
CA VAL A 134 -1.37 -7.39 5.36
C VAL A 134 -1.12 -7.12 6.84
N TYR A 135 -1.87 -6.19 7.43
CA TYR A 135 -1.87 -5.99 8.88
C TYR A 135 -2.59 -7.13 9.60
N HIS A 136 -3.64 -7.69 8.99
CA HIS A 136 -4.46 -8.73 9.57
C HIS A 136 -5.11 -9.59 8.49
N VAL A 137 -5.32 -10.87 8.78
CA VAL A 137 -6.11 -11.79 7.96
C VAL A 137 -7.12 -12.53 8.83
N SER A 138 -8.39 -12.44 8.47
CA SER A 138 -9.47 -13.15 9.16
C SER A 138 -9.60 -14.56 8.59
N ARG A 139 -9.11 -15.57 9.31
CA ARG A 139 -9.20 -16.99 8.89
C ARG A 139 -10.64 -17.51 8.74
N ARG A 140 -11.62 -16.82 9.35
CA ARG A 140 -13.03 -17.23 9.38
C ARG A 140 -13.91 -16.50 8.35
N HIS A 141 -13.48 -15.35 7.84
CA HIS A 141 -14.33 -14.47 7.03
C HIS A 141 -13.68 -14.00 5.71
N HIS A 142 -12.57 -14.62 5.28
CA HIS A 142 -11.94 -14.42 3.97
C HIS A 142 -11.60 -12.96 3.60
N TRP A 143 -11.45 -12.06 4.59
CA TRP A 143 -11.02 -10.69 4.36
C TRP A 143 -9.70 -10.41 5.07
N ALA A 144 -8.93 -9.47 4.52
CA ALA A 144 -7.66 -9.03 5.05
C ALA A 144 -7.60 -7.50 5.12
N THR A 145 -6.86 -6.97 6.09
CA THR A 145 -6.53 -5.55 6.17
C THR A 145 -5.23 -5.33 5.42
N PHE A 146 -5.29 -4.76 4.23
CA PHE A 146 -4.11 -4.51 3.39
C PHE A 146 -3.21 -3.41 3.96
N VAL A 147 -1.91 -3.51 3.68
CA VAL A 147 -0.96 -2.42 3.91
C VAL A 147 -1.06 -1.45 2.73
N PRO A 148 -1.46 -0.18 2.93
CA PRO A 148 -1.56 0.78 1.83
C PRO A 148 -0.24 0.93 1.07
N LEU A 149 -0.34 1.02 -0.26
CA LEU A 149 0.78 1.25 -1.19
C LEU A 149 1.84 0.14 -1.26
N GLN A 150 1.67 -0.93 -0.50
CA GLN A 150 2.52 -2.09 -0.60
C GLN A 150 2.17 -2.87 -1.86
N LEU A 151 3.17 -3.12 -2.70
CA LEU A 151 3.01 -4.00 -3.85
C LEU A 151 3.08 -5.46 -3.40
N ASN A 152 2.38 -6.35 -4.10
CA ASN A 152 2.53 -7.79 -3.87
C ASN A 152 3.93 -8.24 -4.30
N ILE A 153 4.38 -9.39 -3.79
CA ILE A 153 5.69 -9.94 -4.13
C ILE A 153 5.46 -11.26 -4.86
N TYR A 154 5.95 -11.37 -6.10
CA TYR A 154 5.91 -12.60 -6.88
C TYR A 154 7.24 -13.34 -6.75
N ASP A 155 7.16 -14.67 -6.73
CA ASP A 155 8.35 -15.49 -6.64
C ASP A 155 9.04 -15.73 -7.99
N SER A 156 8.34 -15.48 -9.09
CA SER A 156 8.81 -15.77 -10.45
C SER A 156 8.18 -14.85 -11.49
N ILE A 157 8.75 -14.86 -12.69
CA ILE A 157 8.25 -14.15 -13.88
C ILE A 157 8.26 -15.10 -15.10
N PRO A 158 7.53 -14.76 -16.18
CA PRO A 158 7.61 -15.51 -17.43
C PRO A 158 9.07 -15.73 -17.89
N GLY A 159 9.42 -16.98 -18.15
CA GLY A 159 10.79 -17.39 -18.49
C GLY A 159 11.51 -18.13 -17.36
N ASP A 160 11.11 -17.95 -16.10
CA ASP A 160 11.67 -18.72 -14.99
C ASP A 160 11.21 -20.19 -15.03
N PRO A 161 12.08 -21.16 -14.73
CA PRO A 161 11.69 -22.59 -14.71
C PRO A 161 10.53 -22.89 -13.76
N LYS A 162 10.40 -22.13 -12.66
CA LYS A 162 9.35 -22.30 -11.65
C LYS A 162 8.07 -21.51 -11.93
N TYR A 163 8.07 -20.64 -12.95
CA TYR A 163 6.91 -19.79 -13.27
C TYR A 163 5.64 -20.60 -13.56
N SER A 164 4.52 -20.03 -13.13
CA SER A 164 3.17 -20.40 -13.52
C SER A 164 2.33 -19.13 -13.57
N PRO A 165 1.38 -19.00 -14.51
CA PRO A 165 0.40 -17.92 -14.49
C PRO A 165 -0.71 -18.16 -13.46
N ILE A 166 -0.60 -19.20 -12.62
CA ILE A 166 -1.52 -19.45 -11.52
C ILE A 166 -0.77 -19.23 -10.22
N TRP A 167 -1.21 -18.25 -9.43
CA TRP A 167 -0.57 -17.83 -8.19
C TRP A 167 -1.26 -18.45 -6.98
N HIS A 168 -0.47 -19.00 -6.06
CA HIS A 168 -0.91 -19.39 -4.74
C HIS A 168 -0.66 -18.24 -3.77
N LEU A 169 -1.73 -17.74 -3.15
CA LEU A 169 -1.64 -16.58 -2.26
C LEU A 169 -1.11 -16.98 -0.88
N ASN A 170 -0.13 -16.23 -0.42
CA ASN A 170 0.47 -16.33 0.91
C ASN A 170 0.34 -14.98 1.63
N TRP A 171 -0.30 -14.99 2.81
CA TRP A 171 -0.45 -13.77 3.62
C TRP A 171 0.79 -13.54 4.46
N VAL A 172 1.43 -12.37 4.32
CA VAL A 172 2.54 -11.93 5.18
C VAL A 172 1.99 -10.94 6.19
N VAL A 173 1.84 -11.37 7.44
CA VAL A 173 1.22 -10.57 8.49
C VAL A 173 2.26 -9.68 9.17
N VAL A 174 2.09 -8.37 9.07
CA VAL A 174 3.02 -7.35 9.56
C VAL A 174 2.36 -6.45 10.62
N PRO A 175 3.12 -5.87 11.56
CA PRO A 175 2.56 -4.92 12.54
C PRO A 175 2.15 -3.61 11.85
N HIS A 176 1.28 -2.82 12.50
CA HIS A 176 0.91 -1.48 12.02
C HIS A 176 2.10 -0.50 11.90
N SER A 177 3.23 -0.79 12.54
CA SER A 177 4.48 -0.04 12.41
C SER A 177 5.30 -0.41 11.16
N TYR A 178 4.84 -1.38 10.36
CA TYR A 178 5.53 -1.79 9.14
C TYR A 178 5.52 -0.67 8.10
N VAL A 179 6.67 -0.43 7.47
CA VAL A 179 6.81 0.55 6.39
C VAL A 179 6.56 -0.14 5.05
N PRO A 180 5.58 0.33 4.24
CA PRO A 180 5.27 -0.27 2.94
C PRO A 180 6.48 -0.37 2.01
N ASN A 181 6.54 -1.45 1.24
CA ASN A 181 7.60 -1.83 0.32
C ASN A 181 8.97 -2.00 1.00
N THR A 182 9.02 -2.32 2.30
CA THR A 182 10.26 -2.77 2.95
C THR A 182 10.67 -4.15 2.44
N LEU A 183 9.71 -5.09 2.37
CA LEU A 183 9.92 -6.38 1.72
C LEU A 183 9.68 -6.24 0.22
N LYS A 184 10.64 -6.69 -0.60
CA LYS A 184 10.59 -6.59 -2.07
C LYS A 184 11.00 -7.88 -2.78
N SER A 185 11.13 -8.98 -2.05
CA SER A 185 11.52 -10.27 -2.61
C SER A 185 11.06 -11.39 -1.68
N VAL A 186 10.89 -12.60 -2.23
CA VAL A 186 10.62 -13.80 -1.43
C VAL A 186 11.76 -14.05 -0.44
N HIS A 187 12.98 -13.68 -0.81
CA HIS A 187 14.14 -13.75 0.06
C HIS A 187 14.02 -12.82 1.29
N ASP A 188 13.50 -11.61 1.11
CA ASP A 188 13.23 -10.68 2.22
C ASP A 188 12.12 -11.22 3.13
N VAL A 189 11.03 -11.73 2.53
CA VAL A 189 9.92 -12.33 3.30
C VAL A 189 10.43 -13.47 4.17
N LYS A 190 11.22 -14.40 3.61
CA LYS A 190 11.74 -15.57 4.33
C LYS A 190 12.73 -15.23 5.45
N ARG A 191 13.46 -14.11 5.33
CA ARG A 191 14.40 -13.66 6.37
C ARG A 191 13.77 -12.70 7.38
N SER A 192 12.57 -12.21 7.10
CA SER A 192 11.84 -11.33 7.99
C SER A 192 11.32 -12.09 9.22
N PRO A 193 11.04 -11.39 10.34
CA PRO A 193 10.39 -12.01 11.50
C PRO A 193 8.87 -12.19 11.30
N TYR A 194 8.33 -11.83 10.13
CA TYR A 194 6.89 -11.77 9.91
C TYR A 194 6.31 -13.15 9.60
N LYS A 195 5.11 -13.38 10.12
CA LYS A 195 4.42 -14.66 9.95
C LYS A 195 3.86 -14.77 8.53
N VAL A 196 4.25 -15.82 7.82
CA VAL A 196 3.64 -16.21 6.54
C VAL A 196 2.54 -17.24 6.77
N ILE A 197 1.36 -17.00 6.22
CA ILE A 197 0.19 -17.87 6.31
C ILE A 197 -0.22 -18.25 4.88
N PRO A 198 0.08 -19.48 4.44
CA PRO A 198 -0.44 -19.99 3.17
C PRO A 198 -1.97 -19.99 3.19
N SER A 199 -2.59 -19.58 2.08
CA SER A 199 -4.05 -19.61 1.92
C SER A 199 -4.50 -20.85 1.15
N ASP A 200 -5.82 -21.07 1.06
CA ASP A 200 -6.39 -22.03 0.10
C ASP A 200 -6.86 -21.32 -1.19
N VAL A 201 -6.34 -20.12 -1.44
CA VAL A 201 -6.73 -19.26 -2.57
C VAL A 201 -5.66 -19.33 -3.66
N TYR A 202 -6.12 -19.63 -4.87
CA TYR A 202 -5.33 -19.64 -6.09
C TYR A 202 -5.96 -18.65 -7.07
N VAL A 203 -5.14 -17.90 -7.81
CA VAL A 203 -5.62 -16.86 -8.73
C VAL A 203 -4.87 -16.92 -10.06
N ASN A 204 -5.42 -16.31 -11.11
CA ASN A 204 -4.74 -16.08 -12.39
C ASN A 204 -3.93 -14.78 -12.39
#